data_AF-K2BRW2-F1
#
_entry.id   AF-K2BRW2-F1
#
_cell.length_a   1.000
_cell.length_b   1.000
_cell.length_c   1.000
_cell.angle_alpha   90.00
_cell.angle_beta   90.00
_cell.angle_gamma   90.00
#
_symmetry.space_group_name_H-M   'P 1'
#
loop_
_entity.id
_entity.type
_entity.pdbx_description
1 polymer ?
#
loop_
_entity_poly.entity_id
_entity_poly.type
_entity_poly.pdbx_seq_one_letter_code
_entity_poly.pdbx_strand_id
1 'polypeptide(L)'
;MDQALLQEFEQRINQRIAQIKEELGAVATPDVGDHVPGEYAAKFENFGDENALEPDSDSPDEVENYEVNVAVTGELERELKRYESALKRIKAGTYGKDIHTGEAIAVDRLRANPAAETVILKHA
;
A
#
# COMPACT_ATOMS: atom_id res chain seq x y z
N MET A 1 19.25 11.82 11.28
CA MET A 1 18.92 12.30 9.92
C MET A 1 18.73 13.80 10.02
N ASP A 2 19.12 14.56 9.00
CA ASP A 2 18.92 16.02 8.96
C ASP A 2 17.44 16.38 8.74
N GLN A 3 17.02 17.55 9.23
CA GLN A 3 15.62 18.01 9.18
C GLN A 3 15.11 18.22 7.74
N ALA A 4 15.94 18.72 6.82
CA ALA A 4 15.55 18.93 5.43
C ALA A 4 15.30 17.60 4.71
N LEU A 5 16.14 16.60 4.97
CA LEU A 5 15.92 15.24 4.43
C LEU A 5 14.65 14.60 4.99
N LEU A 6 14.37 14.80 6.27
CA LEU A 6 13.14 14.26 6.88
C LEU A 6 11.89 14.87 6.23
N GLN A 7 11.90 16.17 5.98
CA GLN A 7 10.81 16.87 5.29
C GLN A 7 10.65 16.40 3.83
N GLU A 8 11.76 16.20 3.10
CA GLU A 8 11.73 15.62 1.75
C GLU A 8 11.03 14.25 1.74
N PHE A 9 11.45 13.35 2.64
CA PHE A 9 10.85 12.01 2.72
C PHE A 9 9.40 12.03 3.17
N GLU A 10 9.05 12.87 4.15
CA GLU A 10 7.66 13.02 4.60
C GLU A 10 6.73 13.48 3.47
N GLN A 11 7.16 14.45 2.66
CA GLN A 11 6.39 14.90 1.49
C GLN A 11 6.20 13.77 0.47
N ARG A 12 7.27 13.04 0.13
CA ARG A 12 7.21 11.93 -0.83
C ARG A 12 6.32 10.78 -0.33
N ILE A 13 6.40 10.47 0.97
CA ILE A 13 5.56 9.45 1.59
C ILE A 13 4.08 9.86 1.54
N ASN A 14 3.74 11.10 1.92
CA ASN A 14 2.37 11.58 1.86
C ASN A 14 1.82 11.60 0.43
N GLN A 15 2.64 12.01 -0.55
CA GLN A 15 2.27 11.98 -1.96
C GLN A 15 1.97 10.56 -2.44
N ARG A 16 2.82 9.57 -2.11
CA ARG A 16 2.58 8.18 -2.50
C ARG A 16 1.34 7.60 -1.80
N ILE A 17 1.11 7.91 -0.52
CA ILE A 17 -0.12 7.51 0.19
C ILE A 17 -1.37 8.05 -0.52
N ALA A 18 -1.37 9.33 -0.90
CA ALA A 18 -2.49 9.93 -1.62
C ALA A 18 -2.75 9.22 -2.96
N GLN A 19 -1.68 8.95 -3.72
CA GLN A 19 -1.77 8.24 -4.99
C GLN A 19 -2.28 6.80 -4.82
N ILE A 20 -1.79 6.05 -3.83
CA ILE A 20 -2.27 4.68 -3.56
C ILE A 20 -3.76 4.69 -3.21
N LYS A 21 -4.24 5.68 -2.44
CA LYS A 21 -5.67 5.81 -2.11
C LYS A 21 -6.53 6.11 -3.34
N GLU A 22 -6.00 6.88 -4.29
CA GLU A 22 -6.65 7.12 -5.59
C GLU A 22 -6.69 5.85 -6.44
N GLU A 23 -5.56 5.12 -6.53
CA GLU A 23 -5.44 3.83 -7.23
C GLU A 23 -6.40 2.78 -6.64
N LEU A 24 -6.45 2.67 -5.30
CA LEU A 24 -7.41 1.81 -4.59
C LEU A 24 -8.85 2.24 -4.88
N GLY A 25 -9.14 3.53 -4.92
CA GLY A 25 -10.47 4.04 -5.26
C GLY A 25 -10.95 3.64 -6.66
N ALA A 26 -10.05 3.30 -7.59
CA ALA A 26 -10.42 2.80 -8.90
C ALA A 26 -10.84 1.32 -8.84
N VAL A 27 -10.09 0.48 -8.13
CA VAL A 27 -10.25 -0.99 -8.15
C VAL A 27 -10.97 -1.58 -6.94
N ALA A 28 -11.18 -0.79 -5.89
CA ALA A 28 -11.72 -1.23 -4.60
C ALA A 28 -12.54 -0.13 -3.92
N THR A 29 -13.33 -0.52 -2.93
CA THR A 29 -14.02 0.37 -1.99
C THR A 29 -13.53 0.09 -0.58
N PRO A 30 -13.42 1.11 0.31
CA PRO A 30 -13.12 0.86 1.72
C PRO A 30 -14.12 -0.13 2.30
N ASP A 31 -13.64 -1.24 2.85
CA ASP A 31 -14.47 -2.17 3.62
C ASP A 31 -14.43 -1.75 5.08
N VAL A 32 -15.54 -1.20 5.56
CA VAL A 32 -15.75 -0.82 6.96
C VAL A 32 -16.39 -1.96 7.78
N GLY A 33 -16.48 -3.17 7.22
CA GLY A 33 -17.08 -4.35 7.82
C GLY A 33 -16.09 -5.49 8.13
N ASP A 34 -16.64 -6.64 8.52
CA ASP A 34 -15.92 -7.87 8.90
C ASP A 34 -16.04 -8.94 7.79
N HIS A 35 -16.29 -8.50 6.54
CA HIS A 35 -16.75 -9.36 5.45
C HIS A 35 -15.60 -9.90 4.58
N VAL A 36 -14.48 -9.17 4.47
CA VAL A 36 -13.27 -9.64 3.78
C VAL A 36 -11.99 -9.33 4.57
N PRO A 37 -10.94 -10.18 4.46
CA PRO A 37 -9.64 -9.89 5.05
C PRO A 37 -8.98 -8.67 4.38
N GLY A 38 -8.99 -7.52 5.04
CA GLY A 38 -8.40 -6.29 4.49
C GLY A 38 -9.05 -5.03 5.06
N GLU A 39 -8.69 -3.88 4.51
CA GLU A 39 -9.39 -2.60 4.75
C GLU A 39 -10.18 -2.17 3.49
N TYR A 40 -10.04 -2.90 2.38
CA TYR A 40 -10.66 -2.62 1.09
C TYR A 40 -11.24 -3.89 0.46
N ALA A 41 -12.46 -3.77 -0.07
CA ALA A 41 -13.12 -4.79 -0.89
C ALA A 41 -12.93 -4.46 -2.37
N ALA A 42 -12.37 -5.40 -3.14
CA ALA A 42 -12.21 -5.25 -4.59
C ALA A 42 -13.57 -5.11 -5.28
N LYS A 43 -13.63 -4.28 -6.33
CA LYS A 43 -14.81 -4.10 -7.17
C LYS A 43 -14.84 -5.16 -8.26
N PHE A 44 -16.04 -5.53 -8.70
CA PHE A 44 -16.28 -6.26 -9.93
C PHE A 44 -17.14 -5.41 -10.88
N GLU A 45 -16.99 -5.66 -12.17
CA GLU A 45 -17.90 -5.13 -13.18
C GLU A 45 -19.21 -5.92 -13.14
N ASN A 46 -20.32 -5.25 -13.38
CA ASN A 46 -21.65 -5.83 -13.25
C ASN A 46 -22.42 -5.60 -14.54
N PHE A 47 -22.50 -6.61 -15.39
CA PHE A 47 -23.12 -6.51 -16.71
C PHE A 47 -24.61 -6.94 -16.72
N GLY A 48 -25.22 -7.30 -15.57
CA GLY A 48 -26.55 -7.94 -15.55
C GLY A 48 -27.50 -7.62 -14.39
N ASP A 49 -27.03 -7.29 -13.18
CA ASP A 49 -27.89 -7.03 -12.02
C ASP A 49 -27.21 -6.05 -11.05
N GLU A 50 -27.60 -4.78 -11.06
CA GLU A 50 -27.07 -3.71 -10.20
C GLU A 50 -26.99 -4.02 -8.69
N ASN A 51 -27.69 -5.07 -8.21
CA ASN A 51 -27.67 -5.51 -6.82
C ASN A 51 -26.78 -6.74 -6.55
N ALA A 52 -26.09 -7.27 -7.57
CA ALA A 52 -25.14 -8.36 -7.39
C ALA A 52 -24.07 -7.98 -6.35
N LEU A 53 -23.77 -8.91 -5.45
CA LEU A 53 -22.76 -8.76 -4.38
C LEU A 53 -21.47 -9.55 -4.68
N GLU A 54 -21.50 -10.35 -5.74
CA GLU A 54 -20.40 -11.19 -6.23
C GLU A 54 -20.42 -11.18 -7.78
N PRO A 55 -19.27 -11.43 -8.45
CA PRO A 55 -19.24 -11.54 -9.90
C PRO A 55 -20.11 -12.68 -10.40
N ASP A 56 -20.73 -12.52 -11.58
CA ASP A 56 -21.48 -13.60 -12.22
C ASP A 56 -20.52 -14.73 -12.64
N SER A 57 -20.62 -15.88 -11.96
CA SER A 57 -19.80 -17.05 -12.26
C SER A 57 -20.02 -17.61 -13.67
N ASP A 58 -21.14 -17.29 -14.31
CA ASP A 58 -21.43 -17.66 -15.70
C ASP A 58 -20.85 -16.64 -16.71
N SER A 59 -20.23 -15.56 -16.23
CA SER A 59 -19.52 -14.54 -17.02
C SER A 59 -18.01 -14.59 -16.79
N PRO A 60 -17.23 -15.30 -17.63
CA PRO A 60 -15.78 -15.42 -17.45
C PRO A 60 -15.04 -14.09 -17.39
N ASP A 61 -15.52 -13.07 -18.13
CA ASP A 61 -14.91 -11.74 -18.17
C ASP A 61 -15.09 -11.01 -16.81
N GLU A 62 -16.25 -11.13 -16.16
CA GLU A 62 -16.47 -10.55 -14.82
C GLU A 62 -15.57 -11.19 -13.77
N VAL A 63 -15.44 -12.52 -13.82
CA VAL A 63 -14.57 -13.28 -12.91
C VAL A 63 -13.11 -12.90 -13.11
N GLU A 64 -12.62 -12.86 -14.36
CA GLU A 64 -11.23 -12.48 -14.65
C GLU A 64 -10.92 -11.05 -14.17
N ASN A 65 -11.81 -10.09 -14.48
CA ASN A 65 -11.63 -8.70 -14.04
C ASN A 65 -11.65 -8.57 -12.51
N TYR A 66 -12.52 -9.32 -11.84
CA TYR A 66 -12.57 -9.34 -10.38
C TYR A 66 -11.30 -9.92 -9.76
N GLU A 67 -10.78 -11.04 -10.27
CA GLU A 67 -9.54 -11.65 -9.79
C GLU A 67 -8.34 -10.69 -9.94
N VAL A 68 -8.28 -9.96 -11.06
CA VAL A 68 -7.28 -8.89 -11.27
C VAL A 68 -7.44 -7.79 -10.21
N ASN A 69 -8.66 -7.30 -9.98
CA ASN A 69 -8.91 -6.26 -8.99
C ASN A 69 -8.57 -6.73 -7.57
N VAL A 70 -8.85 -7.98 -7.20
CA VAL A 70 -8.45 -8.58 -5.92
C VAL A 70 -6.94 -8.57 -5.76
N ALA A 71 -6.19 -9.01 -6.78
CA ALA A 71 -4.73 -9.04 -6.74
C ALA A 71 -4.13 -7.63 -6.59
N VAL A 72 -4.61 -6.68 -7.40
CA VAL A 72 -4.15 -5.28 -7.36
C VAL A 72 -4.48 -4.62 -6.03
N THR A 73 -5.69 -4.83 -5.51
CA THR A 73 -6.13 -4.30 -4.20
C THR A 73 -5.19 -4.77 -3.09
N GLY A 74 -4.93 -6.07 -3.01
CA GLY A 74 -4.05 -6.62 -1.99
C GLY A 74 -2.61 -6.10 -2.06
N GLU A 75 -2.08 -5.83 -3.26
CA GLU A 75 -0.76 -5.22 -3.42
C GLU A 75 -0.73 -3.76 -2.94
N LEU A 76 -1.70 -2.96 -3.38
CA LEU A 76 -1.83 -1.56 -2.99
C LEU A 76 -2.04 -1.39 -1.48
N GLU A 77 -2.83 -2.26 -0.85
CA GLU A 77 -3.02 -2.28 0.61
C GLU A 77 -1.71 -2.55 1.37
N ARG A 78 -0.94 -3.55 0.92
CA ARG A 78 0.37 -3.86 1.53
C ARG A 78 1.32 -2.69 1.37
N GLU A 79 1.33 -2.05 0.20
CA GLU A 79 2.14 -0.86 -0.02
C GLU A 79 1.71 0.29 0.88
N LEU A 80 0.40 0.59 0.95
CA LEU A 80 -0.18 1.62 1.81
C LEU A 80 0.26 1.44 3.27
N LYS A 81 0.12 0.23 3.81
CA LYS A 81 0.53 -0.12 5.18
C LYS A 81 2.01 0.18 5.43
N ARG A 82 2.90 -0.08 4.46
CA ARG A 82 4.34 0.21 4.56
C ARG A 82 4.62 1.72 4.59
N TYR A 83 3.94 2.51 3.76
CA TYR A 83 4.10 3.97 3.77
C TYR A 83 3.50 4.62 5.04
N GLU A 84 2.37 4.12 5.52
CA GLU A 84 1.80 4.56 6.80
C GLU A 84 2.70 4.19 7.99
N SER A 85 3.31 2.99 7.97
CA SER A 85 4.37 2.60 8.92
C SER A 85 5.55 3.57 8.87
N ALA A 86 5.99 3.99 7.68
CA ALA A 86 7.05 4.99 7.53
C ALA A 86 6.69 6.34 8.17
N LEU A 87 5.47 6.86 7.97
CA LEU A 87 4.99 8.07 8.67
C LEU A 87 4.98 7.90 10.19
N LYS A 88 4.53 6.74 10.69
CA LYS A 88 4.56 6.45 12.13
C LYS A 88 5.99 6.51 12.67
N ARG A 89 6.97 5.97 11.94
CA ARG A 89 8.40 6.04 12.29
C ARG A 89 8.94 7.48 12.23
N ILE A 90 8.49 8.30 11.29
CA ILE A 90 8.85 9.74 11.25
C ILE A 90 8.36 10.43 12.52
N LYS A 91 7.09 10.26 12.87
CA LYS A 91 6.48 10.82 14.09
C LYS A 91 7.15 10.34 15.37
N ALA A 92 7.58 9.08 15.40
CA ALA A 92 8.28 8.47 16.53
C ALA A 92 9.79 8.82 16.59
N GLY A 93 10.34 9.50 15.58
CA GLY A 93 11.77 9.82 15.51
C GLY A 93 12.68 8.61 15.23
N THR A 94 12.12 7.49 14.76
CA THR A 94 12.85 6.24 14.45
C THR A 94 13.07 6.02 12.94
N TYR A 95 12.58 6.94 12.10
CA TYR A 95 12.73 6.84 10.66
C TYR A 95 14.20 6.82 10.22
N GLY A 96 14.47 6.04 9.17
CA GLY A 96 15.81 5.83 8.63
C GLY A 96 16.69 4.89 9.45
N LYS A 97 16.12 4.15 10.40
CA LYS A 97 16.79 3.05 11.10
C LYS A 97 16.15 1.71 10.76
N ASP A 98 16.98 0.68 10.66
CA ASP A 98 16.57 -0.71 10.54
C ASP A 98 15.70 -1.09 11.75
N ILE A 99 14.53 -1.68 11.49
CA ILE A 99 13.56 -2.02 12.54
C ILE A 99 14.01 -3.17 13.46
N HIS A 100 14.99 -3.96 13.05
CA HIS A 100 15.52 -5.10 13.81
C HIS A 100 16.84 -4.76 14.51
N THR A 101 17.75 -4.08 13.81
CA THR A 101 19.12 -3.82 14.31
C THR A 101 19.32 -2.39 14.80
N GLY A 102 18.47 -1.45 14.39
CA GLY A 102 18.62 -0.02 14.66
C GLY A 102 19.70 0.67 13.83
N GLU A 103 20.36 -0.05 12.91
CA GLU A 103 21.38 0.50 12.01
C GLU A 103 20.80 1.56 11.08
N ALA A 104 21.61 2.54 10.68
CA ALA A 104 21.18 3.59 9.76
C ALA A 104 20.95 3.03 8.34
N ILE A 105 19.75 3.24 7.80
CA ILE A 105 19.43 2.92 6.41
C ILE A 105 20.08 3.98 5.52
N ALA A 106 20.79 3.54 4.48
CA ALA A 106 21.42 4.44 3.52
C ALA A 106 20.40 5.42 2.90
N VAL A 107 20.77 6.69 2.81
CA VAL A 107 19.90 7.74 2.27
C VAL A 107 19.48 7.43 0.82
N ASP A 108 20.38 6.92 -0.01
CA ASP A 108 20.07 6.56 -1.39
C ASP A 108 19.02 5.44 -1.48
N ARG A 109 19.02 4.51 -0.50
CA ARG A 109 17.98 3.48 -0.41
C ARG A 109 16.64 4.08 -0.02
N LEU A 110 16.60 5.02 0.92
CA LEU A 110 15.37 5.73 1.28
C LEU A 110 14.87 6.62 0.13
N ARG A 111 15.78 7.17 -0.67
CA ARG A 111 15.43 7.91 -1.89
C ARG A 111 14.82 7.01 -2.96
N ALA A 112 15.29 5.77 -3.09
CA ALA A 112 14.69 4.77 -3.98
C ALA A 112 13.36 4.25 -3.43
N ASN A 113 13.28 3.99 -2.12
CA ASN A 113 12.09 3.50 -1.44
C ASN A 113 11.94 4.17 -0.06
N PRO A 114 11.11 5.22 0.06
CA PRO A 114 10.90 5.92 1.34
C PRO A 114 10.23 5.06 2.41
N ALA A 115 9.54 3.98 2.03
CA ALA A 115 8.88 3.03 2.92
C ALA A 115 9.80 1.88 3.38
N ALA A 116 11.10 1.98 3.17
CA ALA A 116 12.01 0.91 3.49
C ALA A 116 12.27 0.80 5.02
N GLU A 117 12.34 -0.43 5.52
CA GLU A 117 12.35 -0.74 6.97
C GLU A 117 13.66 -1.36 7.47
N THR A 118 14.46 -1.94 6.58
CA THR A 118 15.69 -2.67 6.95
C THR A 118 16.92 -2.15 6.21
N VAL A 119 18.15 -2.52 6.57
CA VAL A 119 19.33 -2.33 5.70
C VAL A 119 19.38 -3.38 4.59
N ILE A 120 20.20 -3.18 3.56
CA ILE A 120 20.49 -4.24 2.59
C ILE A 120 21.55 -5.14 3.22
N LEU A 121 21.22 -6.41 3.44
CA LEU A 121 22.20 -7.41 3.84
C LEU A 121 23.24 -7.55 2.72
N LYS A 122 24.46 -7.07 2.97
CA LYS A 122 25.59 -7.36 2.10
C LYS A 122 25.90 -8.85 2.27
N HIS A 123 25.55 -9.65 1.26
CA HIS A 123 26.07 -11.01 1.18
C HIS A 123 27.55 -10.88 0.83
N ALA A 124 28.40 -11.46 1.68
CA ALA A 124 29.84 -11.57 1.45
C ALA A 124 30.13 -12.74 0.50
#